data_AF-A0A7C3HPM7-F1
#
_entry.id   AF-A0A7C3HPM7-F1
#
_cell.length_a   1.000
_cell.length_b   1.000
_cell.length_c   1.000
_cell.angle_alpha   90.00
_cell.angle_beta   90.00
_cell.angle_gamma   90.00
#
_symmetry.space_group_name_H-M   'P 1'
#
loop_
_entity.id
_entity.type
_entity.pdbx_description
1 polymer ?
#
loop_
_entity_poly.entity_id
_entity_poly.type
_entity_poly.pdbx_seq_one_letter_code
_entity_poly.pdbx_strand_id
1 'polypeptide(L)' 'MPELRKDPVIGRWVIISSERGKRPHDWAREPEQKRGGFCPFCPGNEDKTPPEVLAIRPDG' A
#
# COMPACT_ATOMS: atom_id res chain seq x y z
N MET A 1 -22.59 15.38 0.65
CA MET A 1 -23.56 14.93 1.66
C MET A 1 -23.05 13.61 2.24
N PRO A 2 -22.96 13.44 3.57
CA PRO A 2 -22.56 12.17 4.16
C PRO A 2 -23.68 11.13 4.02
N GLU A 3 -23.32 9.86 3.80
CA GLU A 3 -24.25 8.74 3.70
C GLU A 3 -23.74 7.50 4.44
N LEU A 4 -24.66 6.60 4.78
CA LEU A 4 -24.36 5.29 5.36
C LEU A 4 -24.59 4.20 4.31
N ARG A 5 -23.61 3.31 4.12
CA ARG A 5 -23.75 2.10 3.29
C ARG A 5 -23.50 0.85 4.13
N LYS A 6 -24.27 -0.21 3.88
CA LYS A 6 -24.06 -1.52 4.52
C LYS A 6 -23.21 -2.39 3.60
N ASP A 7 -22.13 -2.93 4.15
CA ASP A 7 -21.28 -3.90 3.47
C ASP A 7 -21.98 -5.26 3.43
N PRO A 8 -22.25 -5.84 2.24
CA PRO A 8 -22.94 -7.11 2.12
C PRO A 8 -22.06 -8.31 2.46
N VAL A 9 -20.73 -8.18 2.44
CA VAL A 9 -19.78 -9.27 2.67
C VAL A 9 -19.61 -9.54 4.16
N ILE A 10 -19.42 -8.47 4.94
CA ILE A 10 -19.11 -8.56 6.38
C ILE A 10 -20.18 -7.93 7.28
N GLY A 11 -21.25 -7.38 6.69
CA GLY A 11 -22.45 -6.93 7.43
C GLY A 11 -22.29 -5.62 8.20
N ARG A 12 -21.17 -4.91 8.07
CA ARG A 12 -20.91 -3.65 8.81
C ARG A 12 -21.48 -2.43 8.10
N TRP A 13 -21.81 -1.40 8.86
CA TRP A 13 -22.11 -0.08 8.31
C TRP A 13 -20.82 0.72 8.09
N VAL A 14 -20.77 1.46 6.99
CA VAL A 14 -19.66 2.32 6.58
C VAL A 14 -20.19 3.74 6.37
N ILE A 15 -19.45 4.72 6.90
CA ILE A 15 -19.77 6.14 6.73
C ILE A 15 -18.98 6.69 5.53
N ILE A 16 -19.68 7.15 4.51
CA ILE A 16 -19.09 7.83 3.36
C ILE A 16 -19.30 9.34 3.52
N SER A 17 -18.20 10.11 3.43
CA SER A 17 -18.26 11.57 3.53
C SER A 17 -17.15 12.19 2.68
N SER A 18 -17.44 12.42 1.40
CA SER A 18 -16.52 13.00 0.41
C SER A 18 -15.80 14.26 0.90
N GLU A 19 -16.53 15.14 1.58
CA GLU A 19 -16.01 16.45 2.01
C GLU A 19 -14.94 16.36 3.11
N ARG A 20 -14.74 15.19 3.75
CA ARG A 20 -13.70 15.03 4.78
C ARG A 20 -12.28 15.22 4.22
N GLY A 21 -12.05 14.87 2.96
CA GLY A 21 -10.73 15.04 2.32
C GLY A 21 -10.34 16.49 2.05
N LYS A 22 -11.27 17.44 2.15
CA LYS A 22 -11.02 18.87 1.97
C LYS A 22 -10.61 19.58 3.26
N ARG A 23 -10.62 18.89 4.40
CA ARG A 23 -10.23 19.49 5.68
C ARG A 23 -8.76 19.87 5.61
N PRO A 24 -8.38 21.06 6.11
CA PRO A 24 -6.97 21.39 6.24
C PRO A 24 -6.32 20.34 7.15
N HIS A 25 -5.15 19.85 6.70
CA HIS A 25 -4.28 19.03 7.51
C HIS A 25 -3.17 19.93 8.03
N ASP A 26 -2.93 19.91 9.35
CA ASP A 26 -1.89 20.72 10.00
C ASP A 26 -0.48 20.38 9.49
N TRP A 27 -0.32 19.20 8.87
CA TRP A 27 0.92 18.73 8.28
C TRP A 27 0.77 18.48 6.79
N ALA A 28 1.64 19.10 6.00
CA ALA A 28 1.85 18.69 4.62
C ALA A 28 2.52 17.32 4.61
N ARG A 29 2.06 16.41 3.75
CA ARG A 29 2.83 15.20 3.44
C ARG A 29 4.10 15.63 2.72
N GLU A 30 5.24 15.46 3.37
CA GLU A 30 6.51 15.57 2.66
C GLU A 30 6.53 14.53 1.53
N PRO A 31 6.97 14.89 0.32
CA PRO A 31 7.19 13.91 -0.72
C PRO A 31 8.20 12.89 -0.20
N GLU A 32 7.83 11.62 -0.25
CA GLU A 32 8.71 10.54 0.17
C GLU A 32 9.94 10.54 -0.74
N GLN A 33 11.08 10.98 -0.21
CA GLN A 33 12.33 10.82 -0.90
C GLN A 33 12.65 9.34 -0.93
N LYS A 34 12.79 8.76 -2.13
CA LYS A 34 13.31 7.40 -2.29
C LYS A 34 14.71 7.37 -1.67
N ARG A 35 14.82 6.86 -0.45
CA ARG A 35 16.11 6.58 0.16
C ARG A 35 16.69 5.40 -0.59
N GLY A 36 17.77 5.62 -1.33
CA GLY A 36 18.57 4.53 -1.87
C GLY A 36 19.14 3.68 -0.73
N GLY A 37 19.55 2.45 -1.03
CA GLY A 37 20.13 1.55 -0.04
C GLY A 37 20.12 0.10 -0.50
N PHE A 38 20.62 -0.77 0.38
CA PHE A 38 20.55 -2.20 0.20
C PHE A 38 19.09 -2.66 0.21
N CYS A 39 18.68 -3.39 -0.83
CA CYS A 39 17.33 -3.93 -0.99
C CYS A 39 17.41 -5.46 -1.20
N PRO A 40 17.01 -6.28 -0.21
CA PRO A 40 16.96 -7.74 -0.34
C PRO A 40 16.08 -8.24 -1.49
N PHE A 41 15.14 -7.42 -1.97
CA PHE A 41 14.21 -7.79 -3.05
C PHE A 41 14.62 -7.28 -4.44
N CYS A 42 15.73 -6.54 -4.53
CA CYS A 42 16.28 -6.19 -5.83
C CYS A 42 16.99 -7.41 -6.45
N PRO A 43 16.96 -7.56 -7.79
CA PRO A 43 17.66 -8.65 -8.47
C PRO A 43 19.13 -8.74 -8.05
N GLY A 44 19.63 -9.96 -7.85
CA GLY A 44 21.00 -10.25 -7.40
C GLY A 44 21.20 -10.31 -5.89
N ASN A 45 20.16 -10.09 -5.08
CA ASN A 45 20.17 -10.24 -3.61
C ASN A 45 19.28 -11.40 -3.13
N GLU A 46 19.00 -12.38 -3.98
CA GLU A 46 18.07 -13.48 -3.68
C GLU A 46 18.54 -14.30 -2.46
N ASP A 47 19.85 -14.37 -2.22
CA ASP A 47 20.47 -14.99 -1.04
C ASP A 47 20.14 -14.27 0.29
N LYS A 48 19.59 -13.06 0.22
CA LYS A 48 19.13 -12.24 1.34
C LYS A 48 17.65 -12.42 1.63
N THR A 49 16.97 -13.28 0.87
CA THR A 49 15.58 -13.67 1.09
C THR A 49 15.49 -15.13 1.56
N PRO A 50 14.38 -15.53 2.20
CA PRO A 50 14.12 -16.94 2.44
C PRO A 50 14.13 -17.75 1.14
N PRO A 51 14.29 -19.09 1.20
CA PRO A 51 14.30 -19.94 0.02
C PRO A 51 13.12 -19.68 -0.92
N GLU A 52 13.44 -19.55 -2.20
CA GLU A 52 12.48 -19.28 -3.25
C GLU A 52 11.46 -20.42 -3.37
N VAL A 53 10.17 -20.08 -3.42
CA VAL A 53 9.08 -21.05 -3.66
C VAL A 53 8.76 -21.16 -5.15
N LEU A 54 8.81 -20.03 -5.87
CA LEU A 54 8.57 -19.93 -7.31
C LEU A 54 9.15 -18.60 -7.83
N ALA A 55 9.85 -18.65 -8.97
CA ALA A 55 10.15 -17.48 -9.78
C ALA A 55 9.79 -17.75 -11.24
N ILE A 56 9.35 -16.71 -11.93
CA ILE A 56 9.14 -16.73 -13.38
C ILE A 56 10.23 -15.84 -13.98
N ARG A 57 11.24 -16.46 -14.59
CA ARG A 57 12.38 -15.76 -15.21
C ARG A 57 12.42 -16.06 -16.71
N PRO A 58 12.94 -15.14 -17.53
CA PRO A 58 13.11 -15.38 -18.97
C PRO A 58 14.01 -16.59 -19.28
N ASP A 59 14.96 -16.89 -18.38
CA ASP A 59 16.00 -17.91 -18.61
C ASP A 59 15.68 -19.31 -18.05
N GLY A 60 14.46 -19.54 -17.55
CA GLY A 60 14.02 -20.83 -17.01
C GLY A 60 14.27 -21.00 -15.52
#